data_AF-A0A316G303-F1
#
_entry.id   AF-A0A316G303-F1
#
_cell.length_a   1.000
_cell.length_b   1.000
_cell.length_c   1.000
_cell.angle_alpha   90.00
_cell.angle_beta   90.00
_cell.angle_gamma   90.00
#
_symmetry.space_group_name_H-M   'P 1'
#
loop_
_entity.id
_entity.type
_entity.pdbx_description
1 polymer ?
#
loop_
_entity_poly.entity_id
_entity_poly.type
_entity_poly.pdbx_seq_one_letter_code
_entity_poly.pdbx_strand_id
1 'polypeptide(L)'
;MRILRGMGLLICLAGASAAGAQSIAELRVAAEQGDRNAARDLVDAYIDGSDEQPRDLKAASRELDSFREVLSENQAQLRRYLIYVGAVPASPEYFRQVATGFAAQAESQKRSALRRTLRLNRNAYVFVLERELAARGFHPWPTDSQLDKDTLSGILSFCASVSILKECQRGPMRRSVARVIANHLWPRDPD
;
A
#
# COMPACT_ATOMS: atom_id res chain seq x y z
N MET A 1 13.50 -67.60 -14.73
CA MET A 1 12.87 -66.75 -15.77
C MET A 1 11.58 -66.17 -15.19
N ARG A 2 11.57 -64.86 -14.86
CA ARG A 2 10.81 -63.79 -15.56
C ARG A 2 9.28 -63.96 -15.42
N ILE A 3 8.44 -63.03 -14.93
CA ILE A 3 8.47 -61.61 -14.58
C ILE A 3 7.30 -61.39 -13.59
N LEU A 4 7.53 -60.80 -12.41
CA LEU A 4 6.45 -60.29 -11.54
C LEU A 4 6.14 -58.84 -11.96
N ARG A 5 4.87 -58.60 -12.28
CA ARG A 5 4.31 -57.33 -12.74
C ARG A 5 4.50 -56.24 -11.68
N GLY A 6 5.10 -55.12 -12.10
CA GLY A 6 5.20 -53.90 -11.32
C GLY A 6 3.82 -53.28 -11.10
N MET A 7 3.45 -53.17 -9.83
CA MET A 7 2.30 -52.38 -9.36
C MET A 7 2.84 -50.98 -9.07
N GLY A 8 2.71 -50.09 -10.05
CA GLY A 8 3.05 -48.68 -9.90
C GLY A 8 2.07 -48.02 -8.94
N LEU A 9 2.50 -47.82 -7.70
CA LEU A 9 1.81 -46.99 -6.71
C LEU A 9 1.98 -45.52 -7.15
N LEU A 10 0.97 -44.97 -7.83
CA LEU A 10 0.87 -43.53 -8.05
C LEU A 10 0.57 -42.88 -6.69
N ILE A 11 1.60 -42.29 -6.08
CA ILE A 11 1.45 -41.31 -5.02
C ILE A 11 0.94 -40.03 -5.69
N CYS A 12 -0.37 -39.81 -5.66
CA CYS A 12 -0.93 -38.49 -5.90
C CYS A 12 -0.61 -37.61 -4.68
N LEU A 13 0.55 -36.96 -4.70
CA LEU A 13 0.78 -35.72 -3.96
C LEU A 13 -0.19 -34.68 -4.55
N ALA A 14 -1.40 -34.61 -3.98
CA ALA A 14 -2.32 -33.54 -4.25
C ALA A 14 -1.65 -32.23 -3.79
N GLY A 15 -1.22 -31.45 -4.77
CA GLY A 15 -0.55 -30.18 -4.59
C GLY A 15 -1.41 -29.23 -3.75
N ALA A 16 -0.76 -28.63 -2.77
CA ALA A 16 -1.22 -27.43 -2.12
C ALA A 16 -1.35 -26.29 -3.14
N SER A 17 -2.52 -25.67 -3.20
CA SER A 17 -2.65 -24.21 -3.36
C SER A 17 -4.13 -23.81 -3.31
N ALA A 18 -4.70 -23.75 -2.11
CA ALA A 18 -5.64 -22.68 -1.81
C ALA A 18 -4.82 -21.69 -0.96
N ALA A 19 -4.35 -20.61 -1.58
CA ALA A 19 -3.90 -19.44 -0.82
C ALA A 19 -5.14 -18.83 -0.14
N GLY A 20 -5.60 -19.51 0.91
CA GLY A 20 -6.69 -19.05 1.75
C GLY A 20 -6.21 -17.81 2.49
N ALA A 21 -7.01 -16.76 2.49
CA ALA A 21 -6.78 -15.64 3.37
C ALA A 21 -6.69 -16.18 4.81
N GLN A 22 -5.55 -16.03 5.46
CA GLN A 22 -5.40 -16.40 6.87
C GLN A 22 -6.36 -15.54 7.68
N SER A 23 -7.06 -16.17 8.62
CA SER A 23 -7.89 -15.44 9.56
C SER A 23 -7.04 -14.54 10.46
N ILE A 24 -7.65 -13.49 11.02
CA ILE A 24 -6.98 -12.61 12.01
C ILE A 24 -6.44 -13.40 13.21
N ALA A 25 -7.16 -14.45 13.63
CA ALA A 25 -6.75 -15.30 14.74
C ALA A 25 -5.46 -16.08 14.40
N GLU A 26 -5.39 -16.67 13.21
CA GLU A 26 -4.19 -17.39 12.74
C GLU A 26 -2.99 -16.45 12.60
N LEU A 27 -3.21 -15.26 12.00
CA LEU A 27 -2.17 -14.23 11.87
C LEU A 27 -1.64 -13.80 13.23
N ARG A 28 -2.51 -13.65 14.24
CA ARG A 28 -2.11 -13.30 15.60
C ARG A 28 -1.25 -14.39 16.25
N VAL A 29 -1.69 -15.65 16.20
CA VAL A 29 -0.92 -16.76 16.79
C VAL A 29 0.48 -16.84 16.16
N ALA A 30 0.57 -16.73 14.83
CA ALA A 30 1.86 -16.74 14.15
C ALA A 30 2.73 -15.52 14.50
N ALA A 31 2.12 -14.33 14.59
CA ALA A 31 2.82 -13.10 15.00
C ALA A 31 3.39 -13.21 16.42
N GLU A 32 2.63 -13.79 17.36
CA GLU A 32 3.06 -14.05 18.74
C GLU A 32 4.21 -15.06 18.82
N GLN A 33 4.33 -15.94 17.82
CA GLN A 33 5.47 -16.86 17.65
C GLN A 33 6.69 -16.20 16.98
N GLY A 34 6.62 -14.90 16.69
CA GLY A 34 7.72 -14.14 16.08
C GLY A 34 7.70 -14.13 14.54
N ASP A 35 6.62 -14.62 13.90
CA ASP A 35 6.48 -14.49 12.45
C ASP A 35 6.25 -13.02 12.07
N ARG A 36 7.29 -12.41 11.53
CA ARG A 36 7.28 -11.01 11.05
C ARG A 36 6.26 -10.77 9.95
N ASN A 37 6.06 -11.71 9.04
CA ASN A 37 5.09 -11.55 7.96
C ASN A 37 3.66 -11.63 8.50
N ALA A 38 3.41 -12.54 9.44
CA ALA A 38 2.10 -12.62 10.09
C ALA A 38 1.80 -11.36 10.91
N ALA A 39 2.75 -10.84 11.68
CA ALA A 39 2.60 -9.57 12.40
C ALA A 39 2.30 -8.40 11.45
N ARG A 40 3.03 -8.35 10.33
CA ARG A 40 2.86 -7.36 9.26
C ARG A 40 1.46 -7.42 8.67
N ASP A 41 0.99 -8.62 8.33
CA ASP A 41 -0.28 -8.89 7.68
C ASP A 41 -1.47 -8.70 8.63
N LEU A 42 -1.31 -9.02 9.92
CA LEU A 42 -2.31 -8.74 10.96
C LEU A 42 -2.61 -7.24 11.04
N VAL A 43 -1.57 -6.40 11.14
CA VAL A 43 -1.74 -4.95 11.18
C VAL A 43 -2.37 -4.45 9.88
N ASP A 44 -1.94 -4.97 8.72
CA ASP A 44 -2.49 -4.58 7.42
C ASP A 44 -3.96 -4.96 7.27
N ALA A 45 -4.39 -6.11 7.82
CA ALA A 45 -5.79 -6.54 7.80
C ALA A 45 -6.69 -5.52 8.51
N TYR A 46 -6.26 -5.00 9.67
CA TYR A 46 -6.99 -3.96 10.39
C TYR A 46 -6.96 -2.59 9.69
N ILE A 47 -5.86 -2.23 9.02
CA ILE A 47 -5.76 -0.97 8.24
C ILE A 47 -6.67 -1.00 7.01
N ASP A 48 -6.61 -2.10 6.27
CA ASP A 48 -7.25 -2.19 4.96
C ASP A 48 -8.74 -2.48 5.08
N GLY A 49 -9.11 -3.36 6.02
CA GLY A 49 -10.45 -3.91 6.18
C GLY A 49 -10.88 -4.81 5.01
N SER A 50 -11.96 -5.54 5.23
CA SER A 50 -12.71 -6.34 4.27
C SER A 50 -14.22 -6.23 4.57
N ASP A 51 -15.05 -6.92 3.78
CA ASP A 51 -16.50 -6.99 4.04
C ASP A 51 -16.82 -7.78 5.32
N GLU A 52 -15.99 -8.77 5.67
CA GLU A 52 -16.13 -9.62 6.86
C GLU A 52 -15.51 -8.99 8.11
N GLN A 53 -14.44 -8.18 7.92
CA GLN A 53 -13.75 -7.47 8.97
C GLN A 53 -13.64 -6.00 8.60
N PRO A 54 -14.54 -5.13 9.11
CA PRO A 54 -14.42 -3.70 8.90
C PRO A 54 -13.06 -3.19 9.38
N ARG A 55 -12.57 -2.16 8.69
CA ARG A 55 -11.36 -1.43 9.09
C ARG A 55 -11.47 -0.99 10.55
N ASP A 56 -10.41 -1.25 11.32
CA ASP A 56 -10.28 -0.78 12.70
C ASP A 56 -8.86 -0.25 12.93
N LEU A 57 -8.69 1.05 12.74
CA LEU A 57 -7.39 1.70 12.89
C LEU A 57 -6.91 1.78 14.34
N LYS A 58 -7.83 1.67 15.30
CA LYS A 58 -7.48 1.60 16.72
C LYS A 58 -6.92 0.22 17.04
N ALA A 59 -7.49 -0.85 16.50
CA ALA A 59 -6.92 -2.19 16.58
C ALA A 59 -5.57 -2.26 15.86
N ALA A 60 -5.48 -1.74 14.64
CA ALA A 60 -4.20 -1.68 13.90
C ALA A 60 -3.09 -1.03 14.72
N SER A 61 -3.38 0.08 15.42
CA SER A 61 -2.41 0.74 16.30
C SER A 61 -1.99 -0.14 17.47
N ARG A 62 -2.94 -0.81 18.13
CA ARG A 62 -2.62 -1.73 19.25
C ARG A 62 -1.72 -2.88 18.79
N GLU A 63 -2.06 -3.51 17.66
CA GLU A 63 -1.24 -4.60 17.12
C GLU A 63 0.15 -4.14 16.71
N LEU A 64 0.25 -2.96 16.10
CA LEU A 64 1.53 -2.39 15.73
C LEU A 64 2.43 -2.16 16.94
N ASP A 65 1.86 -1.67 18.05
CA ASP A 65 2.59 -1.47 19.31
C ASP A 65 3.00 -2.82 19.93
N SER A 66 2.11 -3.81 19.92
CA SER A 66 2.36 -5.17 20.43
C SER A 66 3.48 -5.90 19.69
N PHE A 67 3.63 -5.67 18.38
CA PHE A 67 4.62 -6.36 17.54
C PHE A 67 5.79 -5.47 17.09
N ARG A 68 6.04 -4.34 17.77
CA ARG A 68 7.09 -3.39 17.40
C ARG A 68 8.49 -4.02 17.32
N GLU A 69 8.77 -5.04 18.14
CA GLU A 69 10.07 -5.72 18.23
C GLU A 69 10.21 -6.85 17.19
N VAL A 70 9.09 -7.32 16.64
CA VAL A 70 9.04 -8.36 15.59
C VAL A 70 9.16 -7.72 14.20
N LEU A 71 8.50 -6.58 14.01
CA LEU A 71 8.51 -5.81 12.77
C LEU A 71 9.85 -5.10 12.55
N SER A 72 10.27 -5.00 11.30
CA SER A 72 11.36 -4.07 10.94
C SER A 72 10.89 -2.62 11.04
N GLU A 73 11.82 -1.69 11.26
CA GLU A 73 11.50 -0.26 11.37
C GLU A 73 10.75 0.26 10.13
N ASN A 74 11.19 -0.10 8.92
CA ASN A 74 10.50 0.27 7.69
C ASN A 74 9.06 -0.27 7.63
N GLN A 75 8.82 -1.50 8.13
CA GLN A 75 7.47 -2.04 8.19
C GLN A 75 6.61 -1.28 9.21
N ALA A 76 7.16 -0.98 10.39
CA ALA A 76 6.44 -0.24 11.41
C ALA A 76 6.12 1.20 10.97
N GLN A 77 7.08 1.88 10.35
CA GLN A 77 6.97 3.25 9.85
C GLN A 77 5.87 3.39 8.79
N LEU A 78 5.79 2.47 7.82
CA LEU A 78 4.70 2.48 6.83
C LEU A 78 3.33 2.31 7.49
N ARG A 79 3.21 1.42 8.48
CA ARG A 79 1.94 1.17 9.17
C ARG A 79 1.52 2.36 10.03
N ARG A 80 2.46 2.97 10.77
CA ARG A 80 2.22 4.24 11.50
C ARG A 80 1.70 5.32 10.57
N TYR A 81 2.33 5.51 9.42
CA TYR A 81 1.87 6.46 8.41
C TYR A 81 0.44 6.17 7.93
N LEU A 82 0.13 4.93 7.58
CA LEU A 82 -1.20 4.57 7.05
C LEU A 82 -2.30 4.66 8.10
N ILE A 83 -2.00 4.29 9.36
CA ILE A 83 -2.92 4.49 10.49
C ILE A 83 -3.23 5.98 10.64
N TYR A 84 -2.20 6.84 10.62
CA TYR A 84 -2.39 8.28 10.71
C TYR A 84 -3.28 8.84 9.59
N VAL A 85 -2.99 8.48 8.33
CA VAL A 85 -3.77 8.91 7.15
C VAL A 85 -5.25 8.53 7.26
N GLY A 86 -5.54 7.35 7.81
CA GLY A 86 -6.92 6.86 7.91
C GLY A 86 -7.68 7.35 9.15
N ALA A 87 -6.97 7.66 10.24
CA ALA A 87 -7.59 7.91 11.55
C ALA A 87 -7.74 9.39 11.88
N VAL A 88 -6.88 10.25 11.33
CA VAL A 88 -6.82 11.66 11.72
C VAL A 88 -7.67 12.53 10.78
N PRO A 89 -8.55 13.39 11.32
CA PRO A 89 -9.31 14.34 10.51
C PRO A 89 -8.43 15.34 9.76
N ALA A 90 -8.88 15.75 8.57
CA ALA A 90 -8.15 16.70 7.74
C ALA A 90 -8.04 18.08 8.40
N SER A 91 -6.83 18.62 8.39
CA SER A 91 -6.45 19.94 8.91
C SER A 91 -5.10 20.36 8.30
N PRO A 92 -4.68 21.63 8.40
CA PRO A 92 -3.35 22.03 7.93
C PRO A 92 -2.20 21.25 8.60
N GLU A 93 -2.31 20.95 9.90
CA GLU A 93 -1.32 20.13 10.61
C GLU A 93 -1.34 18.68 10.12
N TYR A 94 -2.54 18.12 9.88
CA TYR A 94 -2.68 16.79 9.29
C TYR A 94 -1.91 16.66 7.98
N PHE A 95 -2.06 17.61 7.06
CA PHE A 95 -1.35 17.56 5.79
C PHE A 95 0.17 17.72 5.94
N ARG A 96 0.64 18.55 6.88
CA ARG A 96 2.07 18.61 7.22
C ARG A 96 2.59 17.24 7.67
N GLN A 97 1.87 16.55 8.55
CA GLN A 97 2.28 15.23 9.03
C GLN A 97 2.15 14.14 7.95
N VAL A 98 1.16 14.23 7.06
CA VAL A 98 1.09 13.35 5.87
C VAL A 98 2.32 13.55 4.98
N ALA A 99 2.75 14.79 4.73
CA ALA A 99 3.96 15.06 3.95
C ALA A 99 5.21 14.48 4.62
N THR A 100 5.43 14.80 5.90
CA THR A 100 6.59 14.33 6.67
C THR A 100 6.62 12.80 6.73
N GLY A 101 5.48 12.18 7.06
CA GLY A 101 5.35 10.74 7.16
C GLY A 101 5.57 10.03 5.82
N PHE A 102 5.10 10.60 4.71
CA PHE A 102 5.32 10.04 3.37
C PHE A 102 6.79 10.18 2.92
N ALA A 103 7.40 11.35 3.15
CA ALA A 103 8.80 11.60 2.79
C ALA A 103 9.77 10.67 3.55
N ALA A 104 9.42 10.28 4.78
CA ALA A 104 10.20 9.36 5.61
C ALA A 104 10.10 7.87 5.18
N GLN A 105 9.25 7.54 4.20
CA GLN A 105 9.15 6.16 3.72
C GLN A 105 10.38 5.79 2.89
N ALA A 106 10.81 4.53 3.00
CA ALA A 106 11.80 3.98 2.08
C ALA A 106 11.30 4.08 0.63
N GLU A 107 12.21 4.35 -0.32
CA GLU A 107 11.86 4.46 -1.76
C GLU A 107 11.09 3.23 -2.27
N SER A 108 11.50 2.04 -1.83
CA SER A 108 10.82 0.77 -2.16
C SER A 108 9.36 0.71 -1.69
N GLN A 109 9.00 1.49 -0.67
CA GLN A 109 7.66 1.55 -0.07
C GLN A 109 6.79 2.68 -0.62
N LYS A 110 7.34 3.74 -1.22
CA LYS A 110 6.58 4.93 -1.67
C LYS A 110 5.40 4.59 -2.59
N ARG A 111 5.58 3.65 -3.53
CA ARG A 111 4.49 3.15 -4.37
C ARG A 111 3.36 2.51 -3.58
N SER A 112 3.68 1.71 -2.57
CA SER A 112 2.68 1.05 -1.74
C SER A 112 1.97 2.08 -0.86
N ALA A 113 2.74 2.97 -0.23
CA ALA A 113 2.25 4.07 0.59
C ALA A 113 1.23 4.91 -0.19
N LEU A 114 1.59 5.45 -1.35
CA LEU A 114 0.71 6.34 -2.13
C LEU A 114 -0.61 5.65 -2.51
N ARG A 115 -0.54 4.40 -2.99
CA ARG A 115 -1.74 3.64 -3.38
C ARG A 115 -2.66 3.32 -2.20
N ARG A 116 -2.09 3.04 -1.02
CA ARG A 116 -2.88 2.77 0.20
C ARG A 116 -3.45 4.07 0.76
N THR A 117 -2.73 5.19 0.67
CA THR A 117 -3.25 6.53 0.98
C THR A 117 -4.54 6.83 0.19
N LEU A 118 -4.59 6.54 -1.12
CA LEU A 118 -5.82 6.71 -1.91
C LEU A 118 -7.03 5.94 -1.36
N ARG A 119 -6.80 4.73 -0.83
CA ARG A 119 -7.88 3.90 -0.25
C ARG A 119 -8.36 4.41 1.11
N LEU A 120 -7.48 5.07 1.85
CA LEU A 120 -7.73 5.54 3.21
C LEU A 120 -8.30 6.95 3.20
N ASN A 121 -7.69 7.85 2.43
CA ASN A 121 -8.07 9.25 2.34
C ASN A 121 -7.69 9.82 0.96
N ARG A 122 -8.71 10.17 0.16
CA ARG A 122 -8.56 10.68 -1.21
C ARG A 122 -7.83 12.03 -1.26
N ASN A 123 -8.12 12.93 -0.32
CA ASN A 123 -7.49 14.26 -0.30
C ASN A 123 -6.03 14.16 0.12
N ALA A 124 -5.70 13.26 1.06
CA ALA A 124 -4.31 12.99 1.41
C ALA A 124 -3.52 12.42 0.22
N TYR A 125 -4.14 11.56 -0.59
CA TYR A 125 -3.53 11.08 -1.83
C TYR A 125 -3.24 12.23 -2.81
N VAL A 126 -4.23 13.11 -3.03
CA VAL A 126 -4.06 14.27 -3.91
C VAL A 126 -2.94 15.17 -3.39
N PHE A 127 -2.95 15.48 -2.10
CA PHE A 127 -1.91 16.30 -1.47
C PHE A 127 -0.49 15.72 -1.64
N VAL A 128 -0.32 14.41 -1.40
CA VAL A 128 0.99 13.77 -1.62
C VAL A 128 1.37 13.83 -3.10
N LEU A 129 0.43 13.57 -4.01
CA LEU A 129 0.68 13.59 -5.44
C LEU A 129 1.08 15.00 -5.92
N GLU A 130 0.37 16.04 -5.50
CA GLU A 130 0.71 17.45 -5.80
C GLU A 130 2.13 17.78 -5.37
N ARG A 131 2.52 17.41 -4.13
CA ARG A 131 3.87 17.67 -3.63
C ARG A 131 4.94 16.96 -4.44
N GLU A 132 4.73 15.69 -4.76
CA GLU A 132 5.69 14.90 -5.53
C GLU A 132 5.81 15.41 -6.98
N LEU A 133 4.70 15.87 -7.56
CA LEU A 133 4.70 16.50 -8.89
C LEU A 133 5.35 17.88 -8.89
N ALA A 134 5.08 18.71 -7.87
CA ALA A 134 5.70 20.01 -7.69
C ALA A 134 7.22 19.88 -7.54
N ALA A 135 7.69 18.93 -6.73
CA ALA A 135 9.12 18.63 -6.57
C ALA A 135 9.81 18.20 -7.89
N ARG A 136 9.04 17.76 -8.88
CA ARG A 136 9.50 17.35 -10.22
C ARG A 136 9.20 18.39 -11.29
N GLY A 137 8.70 19.57 -10.91
CA GLY A 137 8.42 20.69 -11.84
C GLY A 137 7.11 20.58 -12.61
N PHE A 138 6.21 19.66 -12.25
CA PHE A 138 4.92 19.47 -12.95
C PHE A 138 3.74 20.23 -12.31
N HIS A 139 3.95 20.90 -11.18
CA HIS A 139 2.89 21.62 -10.48
C HIS A 139 3.43 22.88 -9.77
N PRO A 140 3.20 24.10 -10.33
CA PRO A 140 3.75 25.34 -9.77
C PRO A 140 2.86 26.00 -8.69
N TRP A 141 1.71 25.42 -8.36
CA TRP A 141 0.69 26.04 -7.51
C TRP A 141 0.71 25.51 -6.06
N PRO A 142 0.10 26.24 -5.10
CA PRO A 142 0.02 25.78 -3.72
C PRO A 142 -0.77 24.46 -3.61
N THR A 143 -0.23 23.50 -2.87
CA THR A 143 -0.93 22.23 -2.61
C THR A 143 -2.12 22.46 -1.70
N ASP A 144 -3.32 22.22 -2.19
CA ASP A 144 -4.57 22.47 -1.46
C ASP A 144 -5.35 21.17 -1.17
N SER A 145 -4.81 20.02 -1.59
CA SER A 145 -5.38 18.68 -1.41
C SER A 145 -6.65 18.39 -2.23
N GLN A 146 -6.99 19.24 -3.19
CA GLN A 146 -8.18 19.10 -4.04
C GLN A 146 -7.80 18.70 -5.46
N LEU A 147 -8.54 17.74 -6.02
CA LEU A 147 -8.40 17.40 -7.43
C LEU A 147 -9.22 18.39 -8.27
N ASP A 148 -8.73 19.62 -8.38
CA ASP A 148 -9.31 20.65 -9.23
C ASP A 148 -8.75 20.58 -10.67
N LYS A 149 -9.05 21.60 -11.48
CA LYS A 149 -8.59 21.66 -12.87
C LYS A 149 -7.07 21.83 -12.98
N ASP A 150 -6.45 22.56 -12.07
CA ASP A 150 -5.03 22.88 -12.11
C ASP A 150 -4.20 21.68 -11.62
N THR A 151 -4.64 21.04 -10.55
CA THR A 151 -4.08 19.76 -10.08
C THR A 151 -4.24 18.67 -11.14
N LEU A 152 -5.41 18.55 -11.77
CA LEU A 152 -5.60 17.61 -12.87
C LEU A 152 -4.66 17.92 -14.05
N SER A 153 -4.50 19.20 -14.41
CA SER A 153 -3.59 19.62 -15.48
C SER A 153 -2.13 19.24 -15.18
N GLY A 154 -1.66 19.46 -13.95
CA GLY A 154 -0.32 19.05 -13.51
C GLY A 154 -0.11 17.54 -13.57
N ILE A 155 -1.09 16.76 -13.09
CA ILE A 155 -1.07 15.29 -13.19
C ILE A 155 -1.01 14.84 -14.65
N LEU A 156 -1.83 15.41 -15.54
CA LEU A 156 -1.85 15.03 -16.94
C LEU A 156 -0.57 15.45 -17.67
N SER A 157 0.05 16.56 -17.28
CA SER A 157 1.34 17.02 -17.81
C SER A 157 2.46 16.03 -17.47
N PHE A 158 2.49 15.54 -16.22
CA PHE A 158 3.39 14.45 -15.82
C PHE A 158 3.09 13.16 -16.59
N CYS A 159 1.82 12.77 -16.70
CA CYS A 159 1.45 11.56 -17.43
C CYS A 159 1.85 11.64 -18.91
N ALA A 160 1.77 12.82 -19.53
CA ALA A 160 2.22 13.03 -20.90
C ALA A 160 3.74 12.89 -21.02
N SER A 161 4.51 13.46 -20.09
CA SER A 161 5.99 13.41 -20.12
C SER A 161 6.55 12.00 -19.98
N VAL A 162 5.81 11.09 -19.32
CA VAL A 162 6.19 9.68 -19.16
C VAL A 162 5.36 8.72 -20.03
N SER A 163 4.69 9.22 -21.07
CA SER A 163 3.96 8.44 -22.09
C SER A 163 2.82 7.55 -21.56
N ILE A 164 2.12 7.97 -20.51
CA ILE A 164 0.94 7.28 -19.91
C ILE A 164 -0.34 8.14 -19.92
N LEU A 165 -0.40 9.15 -20.80
CA LEU A 165 -1.52 10.11 -20.82
C LEU A 165 -2.88 9.43 -21.00
N LYS A 166 -2.97 8.43 -21.88
CA LYS A 166 -4.23 7.72 -22.19
C LYS A 166 -4.76 6.95 -20.98
N GLU A 167 -3.88 6.43 -20.14
CA GLU A 167 -4.21 5.77 -18.88
C GLU A 167 -4.73 6.81 -17.88
N CYS A 168 -4.03 7.94 -17.74
CA CYS A 168 -4.38 8.99 -16.78
C CYS A 168 -5.71 9.68 -17.10
N GLN A 169 -6.05 9.83 -18.39
CA GLN A 169 -7.34 10.38 -18.84
C GLN A 169 -8.55 9.56 -18.37
N ARG A 170 -8.37 8.29 -17.97
CA ARG A 170 -9.44 7.48 -17.37
C ARG A 170 -9.79 7.96 -15.95
N GLY A 171 -8.94 8.78 -15.34
CA GLY A 171 -9.14 9.41 -14.04
C GLY A 171 -8.06 9.00 -13.03
N PRO A 172 -7.25 9.94 -12.51
CA PRO A 172 -6.12 9.64 -11.61
C PRO A 172 -6.54 9.11 -10.24
N MET A 173 -7.82 9.21 -9.90
CA MET A 173 -8.42 8.67 -8.67
C MET A 173 -8.84 7.20 -8.79
N ARG A 174 -8.75 6.60 -9.98
CA ARG A 174 -9.00 5.16 -10.15
C ARG A 174 -7.80 4.38 -9.61
N ARG A 175 -8.05 3.32 -8.84
CA ARG A 175 -6.99 2.50 -8.23
C ARG A 175 -5.98 1.96 -9.25
N SER A 176 -6.45 1.55 -10.42
CA SER A 176 -5.59 1.07 -11.51
C SER A 176 -4.70 2.18 -12.07
N VAL A 177 -5.24 3.39 -12.25
CA VAL A 177 -4.49 4.55 -12.76
C VAL A 177 -3.49 5.06 -11.73
N ALA A 178 -3.89 5.20 -10.47
CA ALA A 178 -2.99 5.59 -9.37
C ALA A 178 -1.79 4.63 -9.23
N ARG A 179 -1.99 3.34 -9.50
CA ARG A 179 -0.89 2.37 -9.55
C ARG A 179 0.09 2.66 -10.69
N VAL A 180 -0.41 2.99 -11.89
CA VAL A 180 0.44 3.35 -13.03
C VAL A 180 1.22 4.62 -12.72
N ILE A 181 0.56 5.68 -12.24
CA ILE A 181 1.20 6.94 -11.83
C ILE A 181 2.32 6.66 -10.80
N ALA A 182 2.03 5.89 -9.75
CA ALA A 182 3.02 5.55 -8.72
C ALA A 182 4.24 4.80 -9.30
N ASN A 183 4.04 3.90 -10.26
CA ASN A 183 5.13 3.16 -10.90
C ASN A 183 6.07 4.07 -11.71
N HIS A 184 5.55 5.17 -12.27
CA HIS A 184 6.38 6.14 -13.00
C HIS A 184 7.00 7.20 -12.09
N LEU A 185 6.37 7.55 -10.97
CA LEU A 185 6.95 8.46 -9.96
C LEU A 185 8.16 7.83 -9.25
N TRP A 186 8.11 6.51 -9.06
CA TRP A 186 9.16 5.70 -8.45
C TRP A 186 9.33 4.41 -9.25
N PRO A 187 10.12 4.42 -10.34
CA PRO A 187 10.42 3.21 -11.11
C PRO A 187 11.14 2.18 -10.23
N ARG A 188 11.03 0.89 -10.57
CA ARG A 188 11.99 -0.10 -10.05
C ARG A 188 13.24 0.05 -10.91
N ASP A 189 14.41 -0.04 -10.28
CA ASP A 189 15.60 -0.32 -11.05
C ASP A 189 15.35 -1.63 -11.83
N PRO A 190 15.70 -1.67 -13.13
CA PRO A 190 15.75 -2.95 -13.83
C PRO A 190 16.82 -3.81 -13.12
N ASP A 191 16.40 -4.98 -12.62
CA ASP A 191 17.31 -6.00 -12.10
C ASP A 191 18.36 -6.41 -13.16
#